data_AF-A0AAX2DIR5-F1
#
_entry.id   AF-A0AAX2DIR5-F1
#
_cell.length_a   1.000
_cell.length_b   1.000
_cell.length_c   1.000
_cell.angle_alpha   90.00
_cell.angle_beta   90.00
_cell.angle_gamma   90.00
#
_symmetry.space_group_name_H-M   'P 1'
#
loop_
_entity.id
_entity.type
_entity.pdbx_description
1 polymer ?
#
loop_
_entity_poly.entity_id
_entity_poly.type
_entity_poly.pdbx_seq_one_letter_code
_entity_poly.pdbx_strand_id
1 'polypeptide(L)' 'MMILLDPITGLAVNPEFVRSIRLADYNGTRHLVITMEDGFEIQIAHNPLQGINVHELHRKLLEAV' A
#
# COMPACT_ATOMS: atom_id res chain seq x y z
N MET A 1 6.34 -6.82 -11.71
CA MET A 1 5.88 -7.78 -10.67
C MET A 1 4.64 -7.21 -10.01
N MET A 2 3.61 -7.99 -9.68
CA MET A 2 2.41 -7.43 -9.02
C MET A 2 2.47 -7.67 -7.51
N ILE A 3 2.17 -6.65 -6.70
CA ILE A 3 2.05 -6.74 -5.24
C ILE A 3 0.58 -6.60 -4.87
N LEU A 4 0.03 -7.65 -4.26
CA LEU A 4 -1.33 -7.64 -3.73
C LEU A 4 -1.37 -6.78 -2.46
N LEU A 5 -2.25 -5.79 -2.46
CA LEU A 5 -2.43 -4.80 -1.41
C LEU A 5 -3.59 -5.13 -0.47
N ASP A 6 -4.68 -5.66 -1.04
CA ASP A 6 -5.85 -6.11 -0.29
C ASP A 6 -6.37 -7.42 -0.89
N PRO A 7 -6.34 -8.53 -0.12
CA PRO A 7 -6.79 -9.83 -0.60
C PRO A 7 -8.30 -9.95 -0.74
N ILE A 8 -9.10 -9.12 -0.05
CA ILE A 8 -10.56 -9.19 -0.10
C ILE A 8 -11.07 -8.57 -1.41
N THR A 9 -10.52 -7.41 -1.77
CA THR A 9 -10.92 -6.70 -2.98
C THR A 9 -10.13 -7.15 -4.22
N GLY A 10 -9.01 -7.86 -4.02
CA GLY A 10 -8.08 -8.22 -5.10
C GLY A 10 -7.24 -7.04 -5.57
N LEU A 11 -7.20 -5.93 -4.81
CA LEU A 11 -6.43 -4.75 -5.17
C LEU A 11 -4.94 -5.09 -5.19
N ALA A 12 -4.30 -4.84 -6.33
CA ALA A 12 -2.87 -5.05 -6.51
C ALA A 12 -2.25 -3.86 -7.25
N VAL A 13 -0.95 -3.65 -7.06
CA VAL A 13 -0.18 -2.59 -7.72
C VAL A 13 1.04 -3.16 -8.43
N ASN A 14 1.42 -2.55 -9.56
CA ASN A 14 2.72 -2.76 -10.15
C ASN A 14 3.70 -1.70 -9.57
N PRO A 15 4.75 -2.09 -8.84
CA PRO A 15 5.72 -1.17 -8.26
C PRO A 15 6.40 -0.26 -9.28
N GLU A 16 6.51 -0.67 -10.54
CA GLU A 16 7.13 0.13 -11.62
C GLU A 16 6.38 1.43 -11.90
N PHE A 17 5.08 1.51 -11.57
CA PHE A 17 4.27 2.73 -11.73
C PHE A 17 4.10 3.50 -10.42
N VAL A 18 4.84 3.13 -9.37
CA VAL A 18 4.77 3.79 -8.07
C VAL A 18 5.82 4.89 -8.01
N ARG A 19 5.37 6.13 -7.78
CA ARG A 19 6.23 7.29 -7.61
C ARG A 19 6.77 7.42 -6.19
N SER A 20 5.93 7.15 -5.20
CA SER A 20 6.33 7.21 -3.78
C SER A 20 5.45 6.34 -2.90
N ILE A 21 6.01 5.93 -1.77
CA ILE A 21 5.34 5.09 -0.77
C ILE A 21 5.62 5.74 0.58
N ARG A 22 4.58 5.90 1.40
CA ARG A 22 4.72 6.37 2.78
C ARG A 22 3.70 5.73 3.69
N LEU A 23 4.02 5.72 4.98
CA LEU A 23 3.06 5.41 6.02
C LEU A 23 2.57 6.72 6.67
N ALA A 24 1.27 6.88 6.83
CA ALA A 24 0.64 8.04 7.43
C ALA A 24 -0.37 7.61 8.51
N ASP A 25 -0.58 8.45 9.52
CA ASP A 25 -1.64 8.21 10.52
C ASP A 25 -2.84 9.10 10.21
N TYR A 26 -4.02 8.49 10.10
CA TYR A 26 -5.30 9.18 9.94
C TYR A 26 -6.24 8.74 11.06
N ASN A 27 -6.65 9.69 11.90
CA ASN A 27 -7.56 9.44 13.03
C ASN A 27 -7.14 8.26 13.93
N GLY A 28 -5.83 8.12 14.19
CA GLY A 28 -5.28 7.04 15.03
C GLY A 28 -5.18 5.68 14.34
N THR A 29 -5.57 5.57 13.07
CA THR A 29 -5.32 4.39 12.23
C THR A 29 -4.11 4.64 11.35
N ARG A 30 -3.20 3.66 11.26
CA ARG A 30 -2.05 3.71 10.36
C ARG A 30 -2.50 3.35 8.95
N HIS A 31 -2.06 4.08 7.93
CA HIS A 31 -2.34 3.83 6.53
C HIS A 31 -1.06 3.71 5.72
N LEU A 32 -1.11 2.87 4.69
CA LEU A 32 -0.18 2.89 3.58
C LEU A 32 -0.72 3.83 2.49
N VAL A 33 0.08 4.82 2.12
CA VAL A 33 -0.22 5.74 1.03
C VAL A 33 0.78 5.45 -0.10
N ILE A 34 0.24 5.10 -1.26
CA ILE A 34 0.99 4.82 -2.49
C ILE A 34 0.59 5.89 -3.49
N THR A 35 1.55 6.68 -3.93
CA THR A 35 1.34 7.66 -5.00
C THR A 35 1.88 7.08 -6.30
N MET A 36 1.03 6.96 -7.30
CA MET A 36 1.36 6.48 -8.64
C MET A 36 2.05 7.59 -9.46
N GLU A 37 2.68 7.22 -10.59
CA GLU A 37 3.36 8.17 -11.48
C GLU A 37 2.44 9.28 -12.02
N ASP A 38 1.17 8.95 -12.29
CA ASP A 38 0.14 9.89 -12.74
C ASP A 38 -0.39 10.81 -11.62
N GLY A 39 0.09 10.62 -10.39
CA GLY A 39 -0.34 11.37 -9.21
C GLY A 39 -1.57 10.79 -8.51
N PHE A 40 -2.13 9.67 -8.98
CA PHE A 40 -3.20 8.97 -8.29
C PHE A 40 -2.70 8.41 -6.95
N GLU A 41 -3.49 8.60 -5.88
CA GLU A 41 -3.14 8.09 -4.55
C GLU A 41 -4.04 6.92 -4.14
N ILE A 42 -3.42 5.81 -3.77
CA ILE A 42 -4.06 4.66 -3.14
C ILE A 42 -3.79 4.74 -1.64
N GLN A 43 -4.85 4.69 -0.84
CA GLN A 43 -4.75 4.69 0.62
C GLN A 43 -5.35 3.42 1.19
N ILE A 44 -4.57 2.70 1.99
CA ILE A 44 -4.96 1.42 2.56
C ILE A 44 -4.80 1.50 4.07
N ALA A 45 -5.91 1.33 4.79
CA ALA A 45 -5.90 1.30 6.24
C ALA A 45 -5.26 0.01 6.76
N HIS A 46 -4.48 0.10 7.82
CA HIS A 46 -4.01 -1.07 8.55
C HIS A 46 -5.20 -1.80 9.16
N ASN A 47 -5.40 -3.04 8.73
CA ASN A 47 -6.44 -3.89 9.27
C ASN A 47 -5.94 -5.36 9.32
N PRO A 48 -5.23 -5.74 10.40
CA PRO A 48 -4.68 -7.09 10.51
C PRO A 48 -5.78 -8.16 10.59
N LEU A 49 -6.97 -7.82 11.08
CA LEU A 49 -8.13 -8.74 11.13
C LEU A 49 -8.62 -9.12 9.73
N GLN A 50 -8.37 -8.29 8.72
CA GLN A 50 -8.67 -8.54 7.32
C GLN A 50 -7.43 -8.96 6.50
N GLY A 51 -6.31 -9.25 7.17
CA GLY A 51 -5.05 -9.63 6.53
C GLY A 51 -4.25 -8.46 5.94
N ILE A 52 -4.64 -7.21 6.22
CA ILE A 52 -3.98 -6.02 5.69
C ILE A 52 -2.94 -5.51 6.69
N ASN A 53 -1.72 -5.99 6.55
CA ASN A 53 -0.56 -5.51 7.31
C ASN A 53 0.22 -4.46 6.52
N VAL A 54 -0.06 -3.17 6.75
CA VAL A 54 0.59 -2.07 6.03
C VAL A 54 2.10 -2.02 6.23
N HIS A 55 2.63 -2.54 7.34
CA HIS A 55 4.08 -2.58 7.56
C HIS A 55 4.78 -3.60 6.67
N GLU A 56 4.17 -4.78 6.50
CA GLU A 56 4.68 -5.80 5.59
C GLU A 56 4.53 -5.37 4.14
N LEU A 57 3.37 -4.79 3.78
CA LEU A 57 3.14 -4.25 2.44
C LEU A 57 4.14 -3.15 2.10
N HIS A 58 4.36 -2.21 3.02
CA HIS A 58 5.36 -1.15 2.86
C HIS A 58 6.75 -1.72 2.60
N ARG A 59 7.17 -2.73 3.38
CA ARG A 59 8.47 -3.39 3.20
C ARG A 59 8.57 -4.06 1.83
N LYS A 60 7.57 -4.86 1.46
CA LYS A 60 7.52 -5.56 0.16
C LYS A 60 7.57 -4.58 -1.02
N LEU A 61 6.89 -3.44 -0.90
CA LEU A 61 6.92 -2.40 -1.93
C LEU A 61 8.29 -1.74 -2.01
N LEU A 62 8.93 -1.41 -0.88
CA LEU A 62 10.29 -0.84 -0.88
C LEU A 62 11.36 -1.82 -1.41
N GLU A 63 11.19 -3.13 -1.21
CA GLU A 63 12.09 -4.15 -1.76
C GLU A 63 11.89 -4.36 -3.27
N ALA A 64 10.76 -3.92 -3.82
CA ALA A 64 10.38 -4.12 -5.21
C ALA A 64 10.56 -2.89 -6.11
N VAL A 65 10.92 -1.74 -5.53
CA VAL A 65 11.21 -0.47 -6.21
C VAL A 65 12.71 -0.30 -6.39
#